data_AF-A0A948D4L2-F1
#
_entry.id   AF-A0A948D4L2-F1
#
_cell.length_a   1.000
_cell.length_b   1.000
_cell.length_c   1.000
_cell.angle_alpha   90.00
_cell.angle_beta   90.00
_cell.angle_gamma   90.00
#
_symmetry.space_group_name_H-M   'P 1'
#
loop_
_entity.id
_entity.type
_entity.pdbx_description
1 polymer ?
#
loop_
_entity_poly.entity_id
_entity_poly.type
_entity_poly.pdbx_seq_one_letter_code
_entity_poly.pdbx_strand_id
1 'polypeptide(L)'
;MSKYKIVGIINFIFSGLQIIYPLLAIFFTIPRLTKLYTEVSAEMPSFAPAYLALGFNLLLGITNFFLGFKLFSKQEKIQEKYFKFGLVLAVTSFLLMGVFSGIATLSAVLPIYNLTSHF
;
A
#
# COMPACT_ATOMS: atom_id res chain seq x y z
N MET A 1 -7.33 27.75 2.57
CA MET A 1 -6.68 26.75 1.70
C MET A 1 -7.72 26.24 0.70
N SER A 2 -7.44 26.20 -0.61
CA SER A 2 -8.44 25.75 -1.59
C SER A 2 -8.78 24.27 -1.41
N LYS A 3 -10.06 23.89 -1.60
CA LYS A 3 -10.54 22.50 -1.52
C LYS A 3 -9.71 21.53 -2.37
N TYR A 4 -9.20 21.98 -3.52
CA TYR A 4 -8.34 21.19 -4.41
C TYR A 4 -7.02 20.82 -3.73
N LYS A 5 -6.39 21.78 -3.04
CA LYS A 5 -5.14 21.56 -2.31
C LYS A 5 -5.32 20.61 -1.13
N ILE A 6 -6.45 20.67 -0.44
CA ILE A 6 -6.76 19.75 0.68
C ILE A 6 -6.81 18.30 0.16
N VAL A 7 -7.59 18.06 -0.90
CA VAL A 7 -7.67 16.72 -1.53
C VAL A 7 -6.30 16.30 -2.09
N GLY A 8 -5.54 17.24 -2.65
CA GLY A 8 -4.17 17.01 -3.10
C GLY A 8 -3.25 16.52 -1.98
N ILE A 9 -3.25 17.19 -0.82
CA ILE A 9 -2.47 16.76 0.36
C ILE A 9 -2.87 15.35 0.79
N ILE A 10 -4.17 15.08 0.89
CA ILE A 10 -4.68 13.76 1.32
C ILE A 10 -4.18 12.67 0.36
N ASN A 11 -4.26 12.90 -0.95
CA ASN A 11 -3.73 11.98 -1.96
C ASN A 11 -2.21 11.79 -1.80
N PHE A 12 -1.44 12.85 -1.55
CA PHE A 12 0.00 12.72 -1.30
C PHE A 12 0.33 11.91 -0.05
N ILE A 13 -0.41 12.10 1.05
CA ILE A 13 -0.23 11.31 2.28
C ILE A 13 -0.50 9.84 1.99
N PHE A 14 -1.63 9.52 1.34
CA PHE A 14 -1.94 8.15 0.97
C PHE A 14 -0.90 7.56 0.03
N SER A 15 -0.42 8.33 -0.95
CA SER A 15 0.67 7.91 -1.83
C SER A 15 1.92 7.51 -1.06
N GLY A 16 2.37 8.35 -0.12
CA GLY A 16 3.52 8.04 0.73
C GLY A 16 3.34 6.71 1.46
N LEU A 17 2.20 6.53 2.14
CA LEU A 17 1.91 5.30 2.87
C LEU A 17 1.83 4.07 1.94
N GLN A 18 1.09 4.17 0.84
CA GLN A 18 0.84 3.08 -0.10
C GLN A 18 2.04 2.74 -1.00
N ILE A 19 3.06 3.59 -1.05
CA ILE A 19 4.33 3.27 -1.74
C ILE A 19 5.34 2.75 -0.74
N ILE A 20 5.56 3.46 0.37
CA ILE A 20 6.63 3.13 1.32
C ILE A 20 6.35 1.79 2.00
N TYR A 21 5.13 1.56 2.51
CA TYR A 21 4.80 0.32 3.21
C TYR A 21 4.98 -0.93 2.32
N PRO A 22 4.42 -0.99 1.10
CA PRO A 22 4.63 -2.15 0.23
C PRO A 22 6.09 -2.37 -0.17
N LEU A 23 6.85 -1.31 -0.42
CA LEU A 23 8.28 -1.44 -0.71
C LEU A 23 9.04 -2.03 0.49
N LEU A 24 8.77 -1.55 1.70
CA LEU A 24 9.38 -2.10 2.90
C LEU A 24 9.03 -3.58 3.08
N ALA A 25 7.77 -3.95 2.88
CA ALA A 25 7.33 -5.32 3.02
C ALA A 25 7.95 -6.26 1.96
N ILE A 26 7.99 -5.83 0.69
CA ILE A 26 8.52 -6.63 -0.43
C ILE A 26 10.03 -6.82 -0.32
N PHE A 27 10.78 -5.76 -0.01
CA PHE A 27 12.24 -5.80 -0.05
C PHE A 27 12.90 -6.19 1.27
N PHE A 28 12.23 -6.00 2.40
CA PHE A 28 12.82 -6.26 3.71
C PHE A 28 12.04 -7.32 4.50
N THR A 29 10.73 -7.17 4.66
CA THR A 29 9.95 -8.07 5.53
C THR A 29 9.86 -9.48 4.96
N ILE A 30 9.31 -9.65 3.75
CA ILE A 30 9.13 -10.98 3.16
C ILE A 30 10.46 -11.73 3.02
N PRO A 31 11.56 -11.13 2.52
CA PRO A 31 12.85 -11.81 2.46
C PRO A 31 13.39 -12.21 3.84
N ARG A 32 13.16 -11.40 4.88
CA ARG A 32 13.57 -11.75 6.25
C ARG A 32 12.75 -12.92 6.79
N LEU A 33 11.45 -12.97 6.47
CA LEU A 33 10.60 -14.12 6.79
C LEU A 33 11.08 -15.37 6.07
N THR A 34 11.31 -15.30 4.76
CA THR A 34 11.87 -16.41 3.98
C THR A 34 13.13 -16.98 4.64
N LYS A 35 14.08 -16.13 5.05
CA LYS A 35 15.29 -16.57 5.77
C LYS A 35 14.97 -17.27 7.09
N LEU A 36 14.06 -16.71 7.89
CA LEU A 36 13.66 -17.32 9.16
C LEU A 36 13.10 -18.74 8.96
N TYR A 37 12.19 -18.93 7.99
CA TYR A 37 11.63 -20.25 7.67
C TYR A 37 12.71 -21.24 7.24
N THR A 38 13.69 -20.80 6.44
CA THR A 38 14.82 -21.67 6.07
C THR A 38 15.72 -22.03 7.25
N GLU A 39 15.97 -21.10 8.18
CA GLU A 39 16.84 -21.31 9.33
C GLU A 39 16.28 -22.37 10.30
N VAL A 40 14.96 -22.40 10.46
CA VAL A 40 14.26 -23.37 11.32
C VAL A 40 13.78 -24.62 10.58
N SER A 41 14.14 -24.76 9.30
CA SER A 41 13.72 -25.89 8.43
C SER A 41 12.20 -26.13 8.40
N ALA A 42 11.42 -25.06 8.50
CA ALA A 42 9.95 -25.13 8.47
C ALA A 42 9.42 -25.02 7.03
N GLU A 43 8.19 -25.53 6.83
CA GLU A 43 7.48 -25.37 5.56
C GLU A 43 7.18 -23.88 5.30
N MET A 44 7.53 -23.40 4.11
CA MET A 44 7.30 -22.01 3.73
C MET A 44 5.83 -21.75 3.36
N PRO A 45 5.21 -20.67 3.88
CA PRO A 45 3.92 -20.24 3.40
C PRO A 45 4.02 -19.67 1.98
N SER A 46 2.90 -19.69 1.25
CA SER A 46 2.80 -19.00 -0.04
C SER A 46 2.70 -17.49 0.17
N PHE A 47 3.70 -16.74 -0.28
CA PHE A 47 3.70 -15.28 -0.25
C PHE A 47 2.99 -14.63 -1.45
N ALA A 48 2.50 -15.41 -2.42
CA ALA A 48 1.88 -14.88 -3.64
C ALA A 48 0.69 -13.91 -3.36
N PRO A 49 -0.24 -14.21 -2.43
CA PRO A 49 -1.33 -13.28 -2.11
C PRO A 49 -0.83 -11.96 -1.52
N ALA A 50 0.23 -12.01 -0.70
CA ALA A 50 0.86 -10.83 -0.15
C ALA A 50 1.50 -9.98 -1.26
N TYR A 51 2.27 -10.58 -2.18
CA TYR A 51 2.85 -9.84 -3.31
C TYR A 51 1.79 -9.19 -4.20
N LEU A 52 0.69 -9.89 -4.49
CA LEU A 52 -0.40 -9.33 -5.28
C LEU A 52 -1.08 -8.15 -4.56
N ALA A 53 -1.44 -8.32 -3.28
CA ALA A 53 -2.08 -7.25 -2.50
C ALA A 53 -1.18 -6.02 -2.36
N LEU A 54 0.11 -6.23 -2.05
CA LEU A 54 1.10 -5.17 -1.94
C LEU A 54 1.36 -4.48 -3.29
N GLY A 55 1.37 -5.25 -4.39
CA GLY A 55 1.49 -4.71 -5.76
C GLY A 55 0.31 -3.82 -6.15
N PHE A 56 -0.92 -4.25 -5.89
CA PHE A 56 -2.12 -3.42 -6.10
C PHE A 56 -2.10 -2.16 -5.23
N ASN A 57 -1.66 -2.27 -3.98
CA ASN A 57 -1.52 -1.12 -3.08
C ASN A 57 -0.49 -0.11 -3.62
N LEU A 58 0.62 -0.59 -4.17
CA LEU A 58 1.66 0.23 -4.78
C LEU A 58 1.13 0.99 -6.02
N LEU A 59 0.32 0.33 -6.86
CA LEU A 59 -0.36 0.98 -8.00
C LEU A 59 -1.34 2.08 -7.56
N LEU A 60 -2.11 1.85 -6.50
CA LEU A 60 -2.94 2.91 -5.89
C LEU A 60 -2.08 4.08 -5.41
N GLY A 61 -0.96 3.80 -4.73
CA GLY A 61 -0.05 4.83 -4.25
C GLY A 61 0.54 5.70 -5.37
N ILE A 62 0.91 5.10 -6.51
CA ILE A 62 1.38 5.83 -7.70
C ILE A 62 0.26 6.69 -8.29
N THR A 63 -0.97 6.16 -8.35
CA THR A 63 -2.12 6.89 -8.90
C THR A 63 -2.48 8.08 -8.01
N ASN A 64 -2.44 7.90 -6.68
CA ASN A 64 -2.61 8.96 -5.70
C ASN A 64 -1.52 10.03 -5.83
N PHE A 65 -0.26 9.65 -6.06
CA PHE A 65 0.82 10.60 -6.30
C PHE A 65 0.50 11.50 -7.50
N PHE A 66 0.10 10.88 -8.61
CA PHE A 66 -0.20 11.57 -9.85
C PHE A 66 -1.38 12.55 -9.69
N LEU A 67 -2.50 12.10 -9.09
CA LEU A 67 -3.65 12.95 -8.86
C LEU A 67 -3.37 14.06 -7.84
N GLY A 68 -2.65 13.72 -6.77
CA GLY A 68 -2.15 14.68 -5.79
C GLY A 68 -1.38 15.80 -6.48
N PHE A 69 -0.38 15.46 -7.30
CA PHE A 69 0.42 16.44 -8.05
C PHE A 69 -0.43 17.30 -8.97
N LYS A 70 -1.38 16.72 -9.72
CA LYS A 70 -2.28 17.47 -10.61
C LYS A 70 -3.17 18.47 -9.86
N LEU A 71 -3.60 18.15 -8.64
CA LEU A 71 -4.42 19.04 -7.80
C LEU A 71 -3.66 20.24 -7.22
N PHE A 72 -2.33 20.21 -7.22
CA PHE A 72 -1.49 21.38 -6.89
C PHE A 72 -1.16 22.28 -8.09
N SER A 73 -1.60 21.92 -9.30
CA SER A 73 -1.40 22.75 -10.50
C SER A 73 -1.95 24.16 -10.30
N LYS A 74 -1.32 25.17 -10.89
CA LYS A 74 -1.80 26.57 -10.88
C LYS A 74 -3.03 26.79 -11.80
N GLN A 75 -3.35 25.83 -12.67
CA GLN A 75 -4.44 25.95 -13.64
C GLN A 75 -5.76 25.42 -13.04
N GLU A 76 -6.76 26.30 -12.86
CA GLU A 76 -8.06 25.93 -12.27
C GLU A 76 -8.80 24.85 -13.09
N LYS A 77 -8.77 24.93 -14.43
CA LYS A 77 -9.37 23.92 -15.31
C LYS A 77 -8.83 22.51 -15.07
N ILE A 78 -7.53 22.39 -14.77
CA ILE A 78 -6.92 21.09 -14.43
C ILE A 78 -7.41 20.63 -13.06
N GLN A 79 -7.41 21.52 -12.07
CA GLN A 79 -7.84 21.18 -10.72
C GLN A 79 -9.28 20.64 -10.71
N GLU A 80 -10.21 21.31 -11.39
CA GLU A 80 -11.62 20.86 -11.47
C GLU A 80 -11.77 19.51 -12.14
N LYS A 81 -11.06 19.28 -13.27
CA LYS A 81 -11.12 18.01 -14.00
C LYS A 81 -10.72 16.83 -13.12
N TYR A 82 -9.66 16.97 -12.32
CA TYR A 82 -9.12 15.90 -11.50
C TYR A 82 -9.69 15.85 -10.08
N PHE A 83 -10.45 16.85 -9.64
CA PHE A 83 -10.96 16.93 -8.28
C PHE A 83 -11.86 15.74 -7.90
N LYS A 84 -12.84 15.41 -8.75
CA LYS A 84 -13.76 14.28 -8.49
C LYS A 84 -12.99 12.96 -8.43
N PHE A 85 -12.05 12.75 -9.35
CA PHE A 85 -11.21 11.56 -9.36
C PHE A 85 -10.31 11.47 -8.13
N GLY A 86 -9.66 12.57 -7.72
CA GLY A 86 -8.82 12.58 -6.52
C GLY A 86 -9.60 12.38 -5.23
N LEU A 87 -10.84 12.87 -5.16
CA LEU A 87 -11.71 12.64 -4.02
C LEU A 87 -12.13 11.17 -3.93
N VAL A 88 -12.62 10.60 -5.03
CA VAL A 88 -13.01 9.18 -5.09
C VAL A 88 -11.81 8.29 -4.78
N LEU A 89 -10.65 8.59 -5.37
CA LEU A 89 -9.44 7.80 -5.13
C LEU A 89 -9.00 7.87 -3.67
N ALA A 90 -9.07 9.04 -3.02
CA ALA A 90 -8.73 9.16 -1.60
C ALA A 90 -9.62 8.28 -0.71
N VAL A 91 -10.95 8.30 -0.94
CA VAL A 91 -11.90 7.46 -0.20
C VAL A 91 -11.65 5.97 -0.45
N THR A 92 -11.50 5.59 -1.72
CA THR A 92 -11.21 4.20 -2.09
C THR A 92 -9.87 3.73 -1.52
N SER A 93 -8.86 4.60 -1.50
CA SER A 93 -7.54 4.30 -0.95
C SER A 93 -7.57 4.06 0.54
N PHE A 94 -8.34 4.87 1.28
CA PHE A 94 -8.55 4.64 2.71
C PHE A 94 -9.15 3.26 3.00
N LEU A 95 -10.20 2.88 2.26
CA LEU A 95 -10.87 1.59 2.42
C LEU A 95 -9.96 0.41 2.02
N LEU A 96 -9.34 0.49 0.84
CA LEU A 96 -8.54 -0.61 0.29
C LEU A 96 -7.19 -0.77 0.99
N MET A 97 -6.64 0.29 1.59
CA MET A 97 -5.40 0.18 2.36
C MET A 97 -5.56 -0.82 3.51
N GLY A 98 -6.68 -0.79 4.23
CA GLY A 98 -6.97 -1.76 5.28
C GLY A 98 -7.09 -3.18 4.75
N VAL A 99 -7.80 -3.36 3.62
CA VAL A 99 -8.01 -4.67 2.99
C VAL A 99 -6.69 -5.27 2.51
N PHE A 100 -5.88 -4.52 1.75
CA PHE A 100 -4.63 -5.03 1.21
C PHE A 100 -3.58 -5.29 2.29
N SER A 101 -3.48 -4.42 3.28
CA SER A 101 -2.62 -4.66 4.45
C SER A 101 -3.07 -5.90 5.22
N GLY A 102 -4.38 -6.08 5.40
CA GLY A 102 -4.96 -7.29 6.01
C GLY A 102 -4.55 -8.56 5.26
N ILE A 103 -4.75 -8.60 3.94
CA ILE A 103 -4.36 -9.76 3.11
C ILE A 103 -2.85 -10.03 3.24
N ALA A 104 -2.01 -9.00 3.16
CA ALA A 104 -0.57 -9.14 3.30
C ALA A 104 -0.17 -9.70 4.67
N THR A 105 -0.75 -9.20 5.75
CA THR A 105 -0.51 -9.69 7.12
C THR A 105 -0.99 -11.12 7.31
N LEU A 106 -2.21 -11.46 6.87
CA LEU A 106 -2.77 -12.81 6.98
C LEU A 106 -1.94 -13.84 6.20
N SER A 107 -1.40 -13.46 5.05
CA SER A 107 -0.71 -14.38 4.14
C SER A 107 0.79 -14.49 4.40
N ALA A 108 1.44 -13.43 4.88
CA ALA A 108 2.89 -13.42 5.10
C ALA A 108 3.28 -13.45 6.59
N VAL A 109 2.57 -12.71 7.45
CA VAL A 109 2.99 -12.50 8.84
C VAL A 109 2.34 -13.50 9.80
N LEU A 110 1.02 -13.74 9.69
CA LEU A 110 0.36 -14.71 10.58
C LEU A 110 0.94 -16.12 10.52
N PRO A 111 1.39 -16.66 9.38
CA PRO A 111 1.99 -17.98 9.36
C PRO A 111 3.20 -18.13 10.29
N ILE A 112 3.85 -17.03 10.71
CA ILE A 112 4.97 -17.07 11.68
C ILE A 112 4.56 -17.77 12.98
N TYR A 113 3.29 -17.68 13.39
CA TYR A 113 2.83 -18.38 14.59
C TYR A 113 2.93 -19.91 14.45
N ASN A 114 2.95 -20.46 13.24
CA ASN A 114 3.21 -21.88 13.01
C ASN A 114 4.67 -22.27 13.34
N LEU A 115 5.60 -21.30 13.41
CA LEU A 115 6.98 -21.58 13.82
C LEU A 115 7.09 -21.82 15.33
N THR A 116 6.10 -21.41 16.13
CA THR A 116 6.15 -21.63 17.59
C THR A 116 6.13 -23.09 17.99
N SER A 117 5.65 -24.00 17.13
CA SER A 117 5.72 -25.45 17.37
C SER A 117 7.08 -26.07 17.10
N HIS A 118 8.04 -25.30 16.57
CA HIS A 118 9.42 -25.74 16.29
C HIS A 118 10.42 -25.31 17.37
N PHE A 119 9.95 -24.59 18.40
CA PHE A 119 10.73 -24.18 19.58
C PHE A 119 10.15 -24.87 20.83
#